data_AF-A0A916MK36-F1
#
_entry.id   AF-A0A916MK36-F1
#
_cell.length_a   1.000
_cell.length_b   1.000
_cell.length_c   1.000
_cell.angle_alpha   90.00
_cell.angle_beta   90.00
_cell.angle_gamma   90.00
#
_symmetry.space_group_name_H-M   'P 1'
#
loop_
_entity.id
_entity.type
_entity.pdbx_description
1 polymer ?
#
loop_
_entity_poly.entity_id
_entity_poly.type
_entity_poly.pdbx_seq_one_letter_code
_entity_poly.pdbx_strand_id
1 'polypeptide(L)' 'MDEMQNALNELEKFIHADTEMPTLARAGMIHYQFEAIHPFLDGNGRVGRLIIILLFHEWNILSQPLLN' A
#
# COMPACT_ATOMS: atom_id res chain seq x y z
N MET A 1 13.38 -1.88 15.44
CA MET A 1 13.64 -1.88 13.98
C MET A 1 13.19 -3.19 13.37
N ASP A 2 13.53 -4.31 14.00
CA ASP A 2 13.18 -5.65 13.52
C ASP A 2 11.66 -5.87 13.36
N GLU A 3 10.83 -5.42 14.30
CA GLU A 3 9.36 -5.54 14.19
C GLU A 3 8.75 -4.73 13.05
N MET A 4 9.24 -3.50 12.83
CA MET A 4 8.80 -2.65 11.72
C MET A 4 9.17 -3.28 10.37
N GLN A 5 10.39 -3.80 10.23
CA GLN A 5 10.83 -4.49 9.03
C GLN A 5 10.01 -5.76 8.79
N ASN A 6 9.72 -6.52 9.83
CA ASN A 6 8.84 -7.68 9.74
C ASN A 6 7.43 -7.28 9.28
N ALA A 7 6.86 -6.21 9.84
CA ALA A 7 5.54 -5.73 9.43
C ALA A 7 5.51 -5.25 7.98
N LEU A 8 6.56 -4.58 7.49
CA LEU A 8 6.71 -4.21 6.09
C LEU A 8 6.82 -5.44 5.18
N ASN A 9 7.57 -6.45 5.60
CA ASN A 9 7.71 -7.71 4.86
C ASN A 9 6.36 -8.47 4.78
N GLU A 10 5.57 -8.49 5.85
CA GLU A 10 4.22 -9.08 5.81
C GLU A 10 3.25 -8.25 4.95
N LEU A 11 3.37 -6.92 4.96
CA LEU A 11 2.59 -6.05 4.08
C LEU A 11 2.95 -6.28 2.61
N GLU A 12 4.23 -6.44 2.28
CA GLU A 12 4.70 -6.77 0.92
C GLU A 12 4.12 -8.11 0.45
N LYS A 13 4.20 -9.16 1.28
CA LYS A 13 3.59 -10.45 0.98
C LYS A 13 2.07 -10.32 0.74
N PHE A 14 1.37 -9.52 1.54
CA PHE A 14 -0.06 -9.26 1.36
C PHE A 14 -0.37 -8.53 0.05
N ILE A 15 0.47 -7.58 -0.37
CA ILE A 15 0.35 -6.86 -1.65
C ILE A 15 0.49 -7.82 -2.84
N HIS A 16 1.32 -8.85 -2.74
CA HIS A 16 1.57 -9.82 -3.82
C HIS A 16 0.72 -11.09 -3.77
N ALA A 17 0.00 -11.34 -2.67
CA ALA A 17 -0.85 -12.52 -2.55
C ALA A 17 -2.04 -12.50 -3.52
N ASP A 18 -2.45 -13.68 -3.98
CA ASP A 18 -3.75 -13.85 -4.63
C ASP A 18 -4.88 -13.55 -3.62
N THR A 19 -5.94 -12.90 -4.08
CA THR A 19 -7.07 -12.54 -3.23
C THR A 19 -8.35 -12.38 -4.02
N GLU A 20 -9.46 -12.80 -3.42
CA GLU A 20 -10.82 -12.55 -3.92
C GLU A 20 -11.39 -11.22 -3.39
N MET A 21 -10.60 -10.47 -2.60
CA MET A 21 -11.03 -9.21 -2.01
C MET A 21 -11.30 -8.15 -3.08
N PRO A 22 -12.39 -7.37 -2.98
CA PRO A 22 -12.62 -6.23 -3.85
C PRO A 22 -11.43 -5.27 -3.84
N THR A 23 -11.00 -4.81 -5.01
CA THR A 23 -9.79 -3.99 -5.20
C THR A 23 -9.73 -2.77 -4.28
N LEU A 24 -10.86 -2.08 -4.10
CA LEU A 24 -10.92 -0.89 -3.25
C LEU A 24 -10.76 -1.23 -1.76
N ALA A 25 -11.33 -2.35 -1.30
CA ALA A 25 -11.16 -2.82 0.07
C ALA A 25 -9.70 -3.23 0.33
N ARG A 26 -9.10 -3.93 -0.64
CA ARG A 26 -7.68 -4.33 -0.58
C ARG A 26 -6.75 -3.11 -0.48
N ALA A 27 -6.97 -2.11 -1.33
CA ALA A 27 -6.23 -0.85 -1.27
C ALA A 27 -6.40 -0.16 0.10
N GLY A 28 -7.63 -0.06 0.60
CA GLY A 28 -7.91 0.51 1.92
C GLY A 28 -7.11 -0.18 3.05
N MET A 29 -7.03 -1.52 3.02
CA MET A 29 -6.23 -2.28 3.99
C MET A 29 -4.73 -2.02 3.86
N ILE A 30 -4.21 -1.95 2.63
CA ILE A 30 -2.79 -1.64 2.39
C ILE A 30 -2.44 -0.24 2.91
N HIS A 31 -3.26 0.76 2.59
CA HIS A 31 -3.07 2.12 3.08
C HIS A 31 -3.12 2.18 4.60
N TYR A 32 -4.14 1.56 5.21
CA TYR A 32 -4.27 1.50 6.66
C TYR A 32 -3.04 0.86 7.31
N GLN A 33 -2.59 -0.29 6.81
CA GLN A 33 -1.47 -1.03 7.38
C GLN A 33 -0.16 -0.24 7.23
N PHE A 34 0.06 0.41 6.08
CA PHE A 34 1.24 1.25 5.87
C PHE A 34 1.28 2.44 6.85
N GLU A 35 0.16 3.15 7.03
CA GLU A 35 0.06 4.26 7.99
C GLU A 35 0.25 3.79 9.43
N ALA A 36 -0.23 2.58 9.78
CA ALA A 36 -0.06 1.99 11.10
C ALA A 36 1.40 1.58 11.38
N ILE A 37 2.12 1.07 10.37
CA ILE A 37 3.55 0.74 10.47
C ILE A 37 4.39 2.01 10.62
N HIS A 38 3.99 3.10 9.96
CA HIS A 38 4.61 4.43 10.04
C HIS A 38 6.16 4.39 9.85
N PRO A 39 6.67 3.84 8.73
CA PRO A 39 8.09 3.49 8.60
C PRO A 39 9.03 4.69 8.47
N PHE A 40 8.53 5.87 8.13
CA PHE A 40 9.34 7.08 7.93
C PHE A 40 9.16 8.09 9.08
N LEU A 41 10.16 8.95 9.28
CA LEU A 41 10.09 10.04 10.28
C LEU A 41 9.02 11.08 9.95
N ASP A 42 8.78 11.33 8.66
CA ASP A 42 7.73 12.19 8.13
C ASP A 42 7.35 11.69 6.72
N GLY A 43 6.17 12.09 6.24
CA GLY A 43 5.74 11.86 4.88
C GLY A 43 4.99 10.55 4.66
N ASN A 44 4.70 9.77 5.71
CA ASN A 44 3.93 8.52 5.61
C ASN A 44 2.62 8.74 4.86
N GLY A 45 1.82 9.74 5.26
CA GLY A 45 0.57 10.08 4.54
C GLY A 45 0.74 10.37 3.03
N ARG A 46 1.87 10.94 2.60
CA ARG A 46 2.15 11.19 1.17
C ARG A 46 2.50 9.88 0.46
N VAL A 47 3.35 9.07 1.07
CA VAL A 47 3.78 7.77 0.54
C VAL A 47 2.62 6.78 0.52
N GLY A 48 1.81 6.71 1.57
CA GLY A 48 0.62 5.85 1.65
C GLY A 48 -0.36 6.14 0.52
N ARG A 49 -0.65 7.41 0.23
CA ARG A 49 -1.48 7.79 -0.92
C ARG A 49 -0.84 7.45 -2.26
N LEU A 50 0.48 7.66 -2.40
CA LEU A 50 1.21 7.30 -3.62
C LEU A 50 1.16 5.80 -3.90
N ILE A 51 1.33 4.96 -2.87
CA ILE A 51 1.25 3.50 -2.98
C ILE A 51 -0.08 3.09 -3.60
N ILE A 52 -1.20 3.69 -3.19
CA ILE A 52 -2.52 3.36 -3.77
C ILE A 52 -2.59 3.66 -5.26
N ILE A 53 -2.08 4.81 -5.69
CA ILE A 53 -2.09 5.20 -7.11
C ILE A 53 -1.23 4.24 -7.94
N LEU A 54 -0.06 3.87 -7.42
CA LEU A 54 0.83 2.90 -8.08
C LEU A 54 0.19 1.52 -8.17
N LEU A 55 -0.46 1.04 -7.10
CA LEU A 55 -1.17 -0.23 -7.10
C LEU A 55 -2.35 -0.24 -8.07
N PHE A 56 -3.11 0.85 -8.15
CA PHE A 56 -4.20 0.95 -9.12
C PHE A 56 -3.70 0.97 -10.56
N HIS A 57 -2.54 1.54 -10.82
CA HIS A 57 -1.91 1.44 -12.12
C HIS A 57 -1.46 0.01 -12.42
N GLU A 58 -0.76 -0.63 -11.48
CA GLU A 58 -0.29 -2.03 -11.59
C GLU A 58 -1.45 -3.02 -11.80
N TRP A 59 -2.56 -2.81 -11.10
CA TRP A 59 -3.76 -3.62 -11.23
C TRP A 59 -4.63 -3.25 -12.44
N ASN A 60 -4.13 -2.43 -13.36
CA ASN A 60 -4.82 -1.98 -14.58
C ASN A 60 -6.18 -1.29 -14.32
N ILE A 61 -6.36 -0.69 -13.14
CA ILE A 61 -7.52 0.15 -12.82
C ILE A 61 -7.33 1.56 -13.38
N LEU A 62 -6.09 2.06 -13.35
CA LEU A 62 -5.71 3.34 -13.92
C LEU A 62 -4.73 3.15 -15.07
N SER A 63 -4.98 3.81 -16.21
CA SER A 63 -4.09 3.78 -17.37
C SER A 63 -2.75 4.49 -17.12
N GLN A 64 -2.71 5.41 -16.16
CA GLN A 64 -1.52 6.14 -15.74
C GLN A 64 -1.63 6.53 -14.26
N PRO A 65 -0.51 6.59 -13.52
CA PRO A 65 -0.49 6.94 -12.11
C PRO A 65 -0.59 8.47 -11.92
N LEU A 66 -1.76 9.04 -12.15
CA LEU A 66 -1.99 10.48 -12.00
C LEU A 66 -2.10 10.87 -10.52
N LEU A 67 -1.22 11.77 -10.09
CA LEU A 67 -1.42 12.59 -8.89
C LEU A 67 -1.98 13.94 -9.34
N ASN A 68 -3.14 14.34 -8.79
CA ASN A 68 -3.66 15.70 -8.97
C ASN A 68 -2.83 16.73 -8.21
#